data_AF-A0A1D7QKM0-F1
#
_entry.id   AF-A0A1D7QKM0-F1
#
_cell.length_a   1.000
_cell.length_b   1.000
_cell.length_c   1.000
_cell.angle_alpha   90.00
_cell.angle_beta   90.00
_cell.angle_gamma   90.00
#
_symmetry.space_group_name_H-M   'P 1'
#
loop_
_entity.id
_entity.type
_entity.pdbx_description
1 polymer ?
#
loop_
_entity_poly.entity_id
_entity_poly.type
_entity_poly.pdbx_seq_one_letter_code
_entity_poly.pdbx_strand_id
1 'polypeptide(L)'
;MKKREKLALVRTHYPNAITTIDSVNCLIDFVEERLDLEPSQIMLADSICSDDVNSIQYPVRASEFLGPFKMGGLDGFPFTGLTGMGAFASHVPDEGAVFVYYGPHIGISKEGVVGEIHRYGQHKGTGCCGAAKGALNKLLNNGIIPGNLNDMDYQMNTIEQILLKEKARIVNAGHPLKEATEVIYEAIDKRINELVSQTKYTCKYVILLGTIHINSDTDIGSFTSAKRFELIDLATNERQNLIGEFLK
;
A
#
# COMPACT_ATOMS: atom_id res chain seq x y z
N MET A 1 -14.12 18.94 -9.65
CA MET A 1 -13.25 18.45 -10.76
C MET A 1 -13.81 17.16 -11.33
N LYS A 2 -13.77 16.99 -12.65
CA LYS A 2 -14.10 15.72 -13.33
C LYS A 2 -13.02 14.67 -13.05
N LYS A 3 -13.36 13.36 -13.12
CA LYS A 3 -12.40 12.25 -12.92
C LYS A 3 -11.10 12.42 -13.73
N ARG A 4 -11.21 12.82 -15.00
CA ARG A 4 -10.04 13.07 -15.88
C ARG A 4 -9.10 14.15 -15.35
N GLU A 5 -9.64 15.24 -14.80
CA GLU A 5 -8.84 16.35 -14.26
C GLU A 5 -8.12 15.94 -12.97
N LYS A 6 -8.83 15.19 -12.11
CA LYS A 6 -8.25 14.63 -10.88
C LYS A 6 -7.11 13.65 -11.20
N LEU A 7 -7.31 12.76 -12.17
CA LEU A 7 -6.26 11.85 -12.63
C LEU A 7 -5.09 12.59 -13.28
N ALA A 8 -5.34 13.62 -14.09
CA ALA A 8 -4.27 14.41 -14.68
C ALA A 8 -3.37 15.04 -13.62
N LEU A 9 -3.96 15.59 -12.54
CA LEU A 9 -3.22 16.12 -11.39
C LEU A 9 -2.32 15.06 -10.73
N VAL A 10 -2.83 13.85 -10.50
CA VAL A 10 -2.05 12.80 -9.84
C VAL A 10 -0.99 12.21 -10.77
N ARG A 11 -1.30 12.09 -12.06
CA ARG A 11 -0.43 11.48 -13.08
C ARG A 11 0.80 12.30 -13.44
N THR A 12 0.86 13.58 -13.06
CA THR A 12 2.11 14.36 -13.12
C THR A 12 3.17 13.77 -12.19
N HIS A 13 2.76 13.10 -11.11
CA HIS A 13 3.64 12.48 -10.13
C HIS A 13 3.69 10.95 -10.29
N TYR A 14 2.57 10.32 -10.60
CA TYR A 14 2.43 8.86 -10.74
C TYR A 14 1.68 8.52 -12.04
N PRO A 15 2.39 8.40 -13.19
CA PRO A 15 1.76 8.33 -14.51
C PRO A 15 0.76 7.18 -14.72
N ASN A 16 0.96 6.05 -14.05
CA ASN A 16 0.08 4.89 -14.11
C ASN A 16 -1.04 4.90 -13.04
N ALA A 17 -1.22 6.00 -12.31
CA ALA A 17 -2.25 6.06 -11.28
C ALA A 17 -3.66 5.94 -11.89
N ILE A 18 -4.51 5.18 -11.20
CA ILE A 18 -5.95 5.08 -11.42
C ILE A 18 -6.69 5.41 -10.13
N THR A 19 -8.01 5.59 -10.17
CA THR A 19 -8.74 5.79 -8.91
C THR A 19 -8.70 4.49 -8.09
N THR A 20 -8.68 4.60 -6.77
CA THR A 20 -8.65 3.43 -5.90
C THR A 20 -9.84 2.49 -6.15
N ILE A 21 -11.03 3.06 -6.42
CA ILE A 21 -12.23 2.30 -6.78
C ILE A 21 -12.00 1.48 -8.07
N ASP A 22 -11.47 2.11 -9.12
CA ASP A 22 -11.16 1.39 -10.37
C ASP A 22 -10.13 0.28 -10.11
N SER A 23 -9.16 0.53 -9.23
CA SER A 23 -8.13 -0.45 -8.89
C SER A 23 -8.71 -1.69 -8.22
N VAL A 24 -9.63 -1.50 -7.29
CA VAL A 24 -10.29 -2.63 -6.61
C VAL A 24 -11.28 -3.32 -7.54
N ASN A 25 -12.01 -2.59 -8.40
CA ASN A 25 -12.87 -3.22 -9.41
C ASN A 25 -12.07 -4.12 -10.36
N CYS A 26 -10.91 -3.65 -10.85
CA CYS A 26 -10.04 -4.44 -11.72
C CYS A 26 -9.59 -5.77 -11.05
N LEU A 27 -9.30 -5.72 -9.75
CA LEU A 27 -9.02 -6.93 -8.98
C LEU A 27 -10.24 -7.87 -8.90
N ILE A 28 -11.42 -7.32 -8.59
CA ILE A 28 -12.64 -8.13 -8.46
C ILE A 28 -12.97 -8.79 -9.81
N ASP A 29 -12.90 -8.04 -10.91
CA ASP A 29 -13.12 -8.56 -12.26
C ASP A 29 -12.10 -9.66 -12.60
N PHE A 30 -10.83 -9.50 -12.21
CA PHE A 30 -9.83 -10.56 -12.35
C PHE A 30 -10.20 -11.81 -11.54
N VAL A 31 -10.63 -11.66 -10.29
CA VAL A 31 -11.02 -12.79 -9.43
C VAL A 31 -12.21 -13.56 -10.04
N GLU A 32 -13.25 -12.85 -10.44
CA GLU A 32 -14.47 -13.45 -11.00
C GLU A 32 -14.21 -14.06 -12.39
N GLU A 33 -13.60 -13.32 -13.31
CA GLU A 33 -13.51 -13.73 -14.72
C GLU A 33 -12.34 -14.68 -15.01
N ARG A 34 -11.25 -14.60 -14.22
CA ARG A 34 -10.00 -15.34 -14.50
C ARG A 34 -9.76 -16.48 -13.54
N LEU A 35 -10.11 -16.32 -12.26
CA LEU A 35 -9.92 -17.36 -11.26
C LEU A 35 -11.17 -18.21 -11.04
N ASP A 36 -12.33 -17.77 -11.56
CA ASP A 36 -13.63 -18.42 -11.35
C ASP A 36 -13.94 -18.54 -9.84
N LEU A 37 -13.71 -17.45 -9.11
CA LEU A 37 -13.96 -17.33 -7.67
C LEU A 37 -14.89 -16.15 -7.40
N GLU A 38 -15.69 -16.26 -6.35
CA GLU A 38 -16.51 -15.17 -5.84
C GLU A 38 -15.75 -14.32 -4.81
N PRO A 39 -16.05 -13.02 -4.65
CA PRO A 39 -15.46 -12.18 -3.60
C PRO A 39 -15.57 -12.81 -2.20
N SER A 40 -16.67 -13.48 -1.89
CA SER A 40 -16.87 -14.19 -0.61
C SER A 40 -15.89 -15.35 -0.35
N GLN A 41 -15.14 -15.79 -1.36
CA GLN A 41 -14.09 -16.80 -1.25
C GLN A 41 -12.69 -16.18 -1.06
N ILE A 42 -12.59 -14.85 -1.04
CA ILE A 42 -11.31 -14.15 -0.92
C ILE A 42 -11.16 -13.57 0.48
N MET A 43 -10.11 -13.99 1.18
CA MET A 43 -9.70 -13.41 2.47
C MET A 43 -8.75 -12.24 2.21
N LEU A 44 -9.23 -11.04 2.47
CA LEU A 44 -8.52 -9.77 2.25
C LEU A 44 -7.68 -9.38 3.46
N ALA A 45 -6.47 -8.90 3.20
CA ALA A 45 -5.63 -8.17 4.14
C ALA A 45 -5.21 -6.81 3.58
N ASP A 46 -5.19 -5.82 4.47
CA ASP A 46 -4.62 -4.49 4.20
C ASP A 46 -3.31 -4.32 4.97
N SER A 47 -2.21 -4.07 4.25
CA SER A 47 -0.97 -3.52 4.81
C SER A 47 -0.78 -2.08 4.35
N ILE A 48 -1.57 -1.19 4.93
CA ILE A 48 -1.61 0.26 4.65
C ILE A 48 -1.40 1.08 5.92
N CYS A 49 -1.18 2.38 5.76
CA CYS A 49 -0.86 3.25 6.89
C CYS A 49 -2.06 3.46 7.84
N SER A 50 -1.77 3.55 9.14
CA SER A 50 -2.77 3.81 10.20
C SER A 50 -3.46 5.18 10.12
N ASP A 51 -3.00 6.07 9.24
CA ASP A 51 -3.59 7.39 9.00
C ASP A 51 -5.06 7.26 8.55
N ASP A 52 -5.94 8.09 9.11
CA ASP A 52 -7.41 8.02 8.97
C ASP A 52 -7.88 8.21 7.52
N VAL A 53 -7.08 8.89 6.69
CA VAL A 53 -7.40 9.11 5.28
C VAL A 53 -7.15 7.89 4.39
N ASN A 54 -6.49 6.85 4.90
CA ASN A 54 -6.27 5.58 4.18
C ASN A 54 -7.49 4.65 4.22
N SER A 55 -8.67 5.19 4.48
CA SER A 55 -9.91 4.49 4.19
C SER A 55 -10.02 4.32 2.67
N ILE A 56 -9.53 3.18 2.17
CA ILE A 56 -9.58 2.79 0.77
C ILE A 56 -11.03 2.97 0.30
N GLN A 57 -11.19 3.69 -0.81
CA GLN A 57 -12.49 3.84 -1.44
C GLN A 57 -12.84 2.53 -2.13
N TYR A 58 -13.51 1.66 -1.38
CA TYR A 58 -13.95 0.35 -1.84
C TYR A 58 -15.24 0.46 -2.67
N PRO A 59 -15.34 -0.20 -3.84
CA PRO A 59 -16.61 -0.39 -4.52
C PRO A 59 -17.53 -1.26 -3.66
N VAL A 60 -18.85 -1.17 -3.87
CA VAL A 60 -19.84 -1.97 -3.11
C VAL A 60 -19.53 -3.47 -3.17
N ARG A 61 -19.10 -3.98 -4.34
CA ARG A 61 -18.71 -5.39 -4.52
C ARG A 61 -17.60 -5.85 -3.56
N ALA A 62 -16.73 -4.95 -3.11
CA ALA A 62 -15.67 -5.30 -2.16
C ALA A 62 -16.19 -5.58 -0.75
N SER A 63 -17.45 -5.26 -0.41
CA SER A 63 -18.03 -5.60 0.90
C SER A 63 -18.28 -7.10 1.08
N GLU A 64 -18.20 -7.87 0.00
CA GLU A 64 -18.36 -9.32 0.03
C GLU A 64 -17.06 -10.06 0.36
N PHE A 65 -15.90 -9.40 0.26
CA PHE A 65 -14.64 -9.96 0.72
C PHE A 65 -14.67 -10.31 2.21
N LEU A 66 -13.97 -11.37 2.59
CA LEU A 66 -13.74 -11.69 4.00
C LEU A 66 -12.64 -10.79 4.56
N GLY A 67 -12.85 -10.18 5.73
CA GLY A 67 -11.90 -9.24 6.35
C GLY A 67 -12.34 -7.77 6.22
N PRO A 68 -11.40 -6.80 6.09
CA PRO A 68 -9.96 -6.97 5.94
C PRO A 68 -9.22 -7.29 7.26
N PHE A 69 -8.26 -8.22 7.20
CA PHE A 69 -7.23 -8.36 8.24
C PHE A 69 -6.23 -7.20 8.15
N LYS A 70 -5.96 -6.50 9.26
CA LYS A 70 -5.06 -5.33 9.26
C LYS A 70 -3.63 -5.75 9.57
N MET A 71 -2.77 -5.75 8.55
CA MET A 71 -1.35 -6.11 8.65
C MET A 71 -0.41 -4.91 8.82
N GLY A 72 -0.85 -3.73 8.41
CA GLY A 72 -0.03 -2.53 8.33
C GLY A 72 0.30 -1.88 9.68
N GLY A 73 0.58 -0.60 9.63
CA GLY A 73 0.94 0.27 10.75
C GLY A 73 1.50 1.57 10.18
N LEU A 74 2.43 2.25 10.86
CA LEU A 74 2.99 3.50 10.30
C LEU A 74 3.55 3.30 8.88
N ASP A 75 3.08 4.16 7.97
CA ASP A 75 3.37 4.15 6.53
C ASP A 75 3.16 2.81 5.79
N GLY A 76 2.31 1.93 6.33
CA GLY A 76 1.89 0.70 5.65
C GLY A 76 2.85 -0.48 5.75
N PHE A 77 3.92 -0.36 6.53
CA PHE A 77 4.82 -1.50 6.78
C PHE A 77 4.09 -2.63 7.53
N PRO A 78 4.26 -3.91 7.14
CA PRO A 78 3.49 -5.02 7.69
C PRO A 78 4.00 -5.42 9.08
N PHE A 79 3.66 -4.62 10.08
CA PHE A 79 4.16 -4.76 11.46
C PHE A 79 3.61 -5.97 12.21
N THR A 80 2.50 -6.56 11.76
CA THR A 80 1.98 -7.80 12.38
C THR A 80 2.91 -9.00 12.18
N GLY A 81 3.83 -8.92 11.20
CA GLY A 81 4.89 -9.90 10.98
C GLY A 81 4.39 -11.30 10.65
N LEU A 82 5.25 -12.30 10.90
CA LEU A 82 4.98 -13.69 10.50
C LEU A 82 3.79 -14.29 11.25
N THR A 83 3.66 -13.98 12.54
CA THR A 83 2.50 -14.39 13.34
C THR A 83 1.21 -13.81 12.78
N GLY A 84 1.20 -12.53 12.39
CA GLY A 84 0.05 -11.90 11.75
C GLY A 84 -0.31 -12.51 10.41
N MET A 85 0.68 -12.74 9.54
CA MET A 85 0.47 -13.39 8.24
C MET A 85 -0.08 -14.81 8.39
N GLY A 86 0.41 -15.58 9.37
CA GLY A 86 -0.12 -16.92 9.66
C GLY A 86 -1.55 -16.91 10.18
N ALA A 87 -1.90 -15.95 11.06
CA ALA A 87 -3.28 -15.79 11.53
C ALA A 87 -4.21 -15.43 10.37
N PHE A 88 -3.83 -14.46 9.54
CA PHE A 88 -4.54 -14.10 8.31
C PHE A 88 -4.76 -15.30 7.39
N ALA A 89 -3.69 -16.05 7.08
CA ALA A 89 -3.75 -17.21 6.20
C ALA A 89 -4.66 -18.32 6.74
N SER A 90 -4.80 -18.46 8.06
CA SER A 90 -5.65 -19.49 8.68
C SER A 90 -7.16 -19.22 8.56
N HIS A 91 -7.56 -18.02 8.14
CA HIS A 91 -8.97 -17.62 8.02
C HIS A 91 -9.52 -17.79 6.59
N VAL A 92 -8.68 -18.20 5.63
CA VAL A 92 -9.07 -18.35 4.23
C VAL A 92 -9.95 -19.58 4.00
N PRO A 93 -10.96 -19.53 3.12
CA PRO A 93 -11.69 -20.72 2.67
C PRO A 93 -10.79 -21.72 1.91
N ASP A 94 -11.04 -23.01 2.06
CA ASP A 94 -10.22 -24.11 1.49
C ASP A 94 -10.05 -24.01 -0.04
N GLU A 95 -11.10 -23.64 -0.76
CA GLU A 95 -11.08 -23.50 -2.23
C GLU A 95 -10.96 -22.03 -2.69
N GLY A 96 -10.63 -21.14 -1.76
CA GLY A 96 -10.58 -19.69 -1.98
C GLY A 96 -9.19 -19.17 -2.35
N ALA A 97 -8.96 -17.91 -2.03
CA ALA A 97 -7.65 -17.27 -2.15
C ALA A 97 -7.44 -16.25 -1.03
N VAL A 98 -6.18 -15.98 -0.72
CA VAL A 98 -5.81 -14.80 0.06
C VAL A 98 -5.48 -13.65 -0.87
N PHE A 99 -5.89 -12.44 -0.49
CA PHE A 99 -5.54 -11.22 -1.20
C PHE A 99 -4.89 -10.22 -0.24
N VAL A 100 -3.69 -9.73 -0.58
CA VAL A 100 -2.99 -8.71 0.20
C VAL A 100 -2.87 -7.43 -0.62
N TYR A 101 -3.59 -6.39 -0.21
CA TYR A 101 -3.38 -5.01 -0.67
C TYR A 101 -2.34 -4.35 0.24
N TYR A 102 -1.24 -3.85 -0.32
CA TYR A 102 -0.19 -3.25 0.49
C TYR A 102 0.51 -2.08 -0.19
N GLY A 103 1.09 -1.21 0.64
CA GLY A 103 1.88 -0.09 0.16
C GLY A 103 1.98 1.05 1.17
N PRO A 104 2.95 1.95 0.99
CA PRO A 104 2.95 3.22 1.68
C PRO A 104 1.92 4.15 1.06
N HIS A 105 1.75 5.32 1.66
CA HIS A 105 0.89 6.34 1.10
C HIS A 105 1.55 7.72 0.99
N ILE A 106 1.04 8.53 0.07
CA ILE A 106 1.48 9.90 -0.13
C ILE A 106 0.30 10.83 -0.44
N GLY A 107 0.33 12.01 0.15
CA GLY A 107 -0.62 13.07 -0.09
C GLY A 107 -0.27 13.86 -1.35
N ILE A 108 -1.27 14.19 -2.15
CA ILE A 108 -1.17 15.21 -3.21
C ILE A 108 -2.39 16.11 -3.07
N SER A 109 -2.20 17.36 -2.63
CA SER A 109 -3.31 18.31 -2.45
C SER A 109 -3.97 18.65 -3.79
N LYS A 110 -5.16 19.26 -3.77
CA LYS A 110 -5.83 19.70 -5.01
C LYS A 110 -5.05 20.77 -5.79
N GLU A 111 -4.15 21.50 -5.11
CA GLU A 111 -3.19 22.44 -5.69
C GLU A 111 -1.94 21.75 -6.26
N GLY A 112 -1.79 20.43 -6.08
CA GLY A 112 -0.65 19.65 -6.55
C GLY A 112 0.55 19.65 -5.60
N VAL A 113 0.36 20.03 -4.34
CA VAL A 113 1.46 19.96 -3.35
C VAL A 113 1.62 18.52 -2.88
N VAL A 114 2.83 17.98 -3.03
CA VAL A 114 3.17 16.61 -2.64
C VAL A 114 3.54 16.54 -1.16
N GLY A 115 3.02 15.53 -0.47
CA GLY A 115 3.25 15.26 0.93
C GLY A 115 2.24 15.92 1.87
N GLU A 116 1.19 16.53 1.37
CA GLU A 116 0.15 17.13 2.19
C GLU A 116 -1.22 17.10 1.52
N ILE A 117 -2.24 17.22 2.36
CA ILE A 117 -3.65 17.30 1.96
C ILE A 117 -4.39 18.25 2.89
N HIS A 118 -5.54 18.75 2.43
CA HIS A 118 -6.52 19.44 3.26
C HIS A 118 -7.49 18.41 3.86
N ARG A 119 -7.28 18.10 5.14
CA ARG A 119 -8.17 17.21 5.90
C ARG A 119 -9.48 17.90 6.22
N TYR A 120 -10.54 17.10 6.35
CA TYR A 120 -11.87 17.59 6.72
C TYR A 120 -11.81 18.39 8.04
N GLY A 121 -12.33 19.62 8.03
CA GLY A 121 -12.36 20.50 9.19
C GLY A 121 -11.04 21.22 9.53
N GLN A 122 -9.99 21.11 8.70
CA GLN A 122 -8.72 21.83 8.89
C GLN A 122 -8.57 23.00 7.91
N HIS A 123 -8.03 24.12 8.40
CA HIS A 123 -7.75 25.31 7.56
C HIS A 123 -6.38 25.26 6.88
N LYS A 124 -5.46 24.41 7.36
CA LYS A 124 -4.09 24.29 6.85
C LYS A 124 -3.86 22.87 6.33
N GLY A 125 -3.06 22.74 5.28
CA GLY A 125 -2.56 21.46 4.82
C GLY A 125 -1.76 20.76 5.93
N THR A 126 -1.91 19.45 6.06
CA THR A 126 -1.15 18.62 7.01
C THR A 126 -0.46 17.46 6.31
N GLY A 127 0.62 16.96 6.92
CA GLY A 127 1.46 15.92 6.35
C GLY A 127 0.72 14.63 6.03
N CYS A 128 1.05 14.03 4.88
CA CYS A 128 0.51 12.77 4.39
C CYS A 128 1.54 12.12 3.44
N CYS A 129 2.21 11.02 3.78
CA CYS A 129 2.27 10.38 5.09
C CYS A 129 3.04 11.21 6.12
N GLY A 130 2.51 11.32 7.34
CA GLY A 130 3.20 11.93 8.47
C GLY A 130 4.50 11.19 8.85
N ALA A 131 4.49 9.86 8.83
CA ALA A 131 5.66 9.03 9.17
C ALA A 131 6.78 9.20 8.14
N ALA A 132 6.49 9.11 6.84
CA ALA A 132 7.47 9.37 5.78
C ALA A 132 8.12 10.76 5.92
N LYS A 133 7.30 11.80 6.14
CA LYS A 133 7.79 13.19 6.33
C LYS A 133 8.63 13.33 7.60
N GLY A 134 8.22 12.71 8.70
CA GLY A 134 8.97 12.71 9.95
C GLY A 134 10.34 12.04 9.81
N ALA A 135 10.37 10.85 9.20
CA ALA A 135 11.59 10.09 8.97
C ALA A 135 12.53 10.85 8.02
N LEU A 136 12.00 11.39 6.91
CA LEU A 136 12.78 12.19 5.97
C LEU A 136 13.36 13.44 6.63
N ASN A 137 12.59 14.15 7.45
CA ASN A 137 13.08 15.33 8.15
C ASN A 137 14.24 14.96 9.09
N LYS A 138 14.12 13.88 9.87
CA LYS A 138 15.23 13.38 10.69
C LYS A 138 16.43 12.96 9.83
N LEU A 139 16.22 12.28 8.71
CA LEU A 139 17.29 11.86 7.79
C LEU A 139 18.10 13.06 7.29
N LEU A 140 17.41 14.11 6.81
CA LEU A 140 18.02 15.32 6.27
C LEU A 140 18.81 16.11 7.32
N ASN A 141 18.37 16.06 8.59
CA ASN A 141 19.04 16.70 9.71
C ASN A 141 20.05 15.79 10.44
N ASN A 142 20.38 14.62 9.88
CA ASN A 142 21.24 13.61 10.53
C ASN A 142 20.76 13.19 11.94
N GLY A 143 19.45 13.24 12.18
CA GLY A 143 18.82 12.91 13.47
C GLY A 143 18.38 11.45 13.62
N ILE A 144 18.60 10.59 12.61
CA ILE A 144 18.33 9.15 12.73
C ILE A 144 19.55 8.47 13.35
N ILE A 145 19.33 7.82 14.50
CA ILE A 145 20.36 7.02 15.18
C ILE A 145 20.36 5.60 14.56
N PRO A 146 21.47 5.13 13.97
CA PRO A 146 21.55 3.78 13.41
C PRO A 146 21.25 2.70 14.44
N GLY A 147 20.38 1.76 14.11
CA GLY A 147 20.02 0.62 14.96
C GLY A 147 19.11 0.95 16.14
N ASN A 148 18.68 2.21 16.31
CA ASN A 148 17.73 2.57 17.36
C ASN A 148 16.36 1.97 17.05
N LEU A 149 15.88 1.07 17.92
CA LEU A 149 14.54 0.53 17.94
C LEU A 149 14.11 0.43 19.40
N ASN A 150 13.11 1.21 19.81
CA ASN A 150 12.61 1.19 21.18
C ASN A 150 11.13 0.80 21.21
N ASP A 151 10.70 0.09 22.25
CA ASP A 151 9.35 -0.49 22.32
C ASP A 151 8.22 0.54 22.22
N MET A 152 8.45 1.79 22.61
CA MET A 152 7.43 2.84 22.57
C MET A 152 7.19 3.40 21.17
N ASP A 153 8.20 3.40 20.30
CA ASP A 153 8.15 4.04 18.98
C ASP A 153 8.79 3.19 17.86
N TYR A 154 8.81 1.87 18.05
CA TYR A 154 9.54 0.95 17.17
C TYR A 154 9.05 1.00 15.72
N GLN A 155 7.77 1.30 15.47
CA GLN A 155 7.25 1.44 14.12
C GLN A 155 7.88 2.61 13.39
N MET A 156 7.91 3.79 14.03
CA MET A 156 8.54 4.98 13.46
C MET A 156 10.04 4.77 13.29
N ASN A 157 10.70 4.19 14.30
CA ASN A 157 12.12 3.85 14.21
C ASN A 157 12.41 2.87 13.06
N THR A 158 11.53 1.92 12.79
CA THR A 158 11.67 1.01 11.65
C THR A 158 11.65 1.77 10.33
N ILE A 159 10.71 2.70 10.15
CA ILE A 159 10.65 3.57 8.96
C ILE A 159 11.92 4.43 8.84
N GLU A 160 12.43 4.98 9.95
CA GLU A 160 13.71 5.70 9.98
C GLU A 160 14.88 4.83 9.53
N GLN A 161 14.98 3.59 10.01
CA GLN A 161 16.04 2.67 9.60
C GLN A 161 15.95 2.28 8.12
N ILE A 162 14.73 2.20 7.57
CA ILE A 162 14.52 1.98 6.13
C ILE A 162 15.11 3.15 5.33
N LEU A 163 14.76 4.40 5.68
CA LEU A 163 15.27 5.56 4.96
C LEU A 163 16.77 5.78 5.17
N LEU A 164 17.30 5.47 6.35
CA LEU A 164 18.73 5.60 6.65
C LEU A 164 19.60 4.74 5.74
N LYS A 165 19.17 3.51 5.42
CA LYS A 165 19.88 2.60 4.52
C LYS A 165 20.01 3.16 3.11
N GLU A 166 18.99 3.89 2.65
CA GLU A 166 18.92 4.49 1.32
C GLU A 166 19.21 6.00 1.31
N LYS A 167 19.93 6.51 2.33
CA LYS A 167 20.17 7.95 2.52
C LYS A 167 20.65 8.65 1.26
N ALA A 168 21.67 8.10 0.61
CA ALA A 168 22.28 8.72 -0.57
C ALA A 168 21.28 8.82 -1.73
N ARG A 169 20.46 7.79 -1.94
CA ARG A 169 19.42 7.75 -2.98
C ARG A 169 18.36 8.82 -2.72
N ILE A 170 17.89 8.93 -1.48
CA ILE A 170 16.83 9.87 -1.09
C ILE A 170 17.31 11.33 -1.16
N VAL A 171 18.48 11.63 -0.61
CA VAL A 171 19.00 13.01 -0.54
C VAL A 171 19.33 13.57 -1.92
N ASN A 172 19.77 12.72 -2.86
CA ASN A 172 20.13 13.14 -4.21
C ASN A 172 18.95 13.13 -5.20
N ALA A 173 17.76 12.68 -4.76
CA ALA A 173 16.59 12.64 -5.64
C ALA A 173 16.03 14.04 -5.90
N GLY A 174 15.50 14.25 -7.12
CA GLY A 174 14.84 15.51 -7.47
C GLY A 174 13.59 15.82 -6.63
N HIS A 175 13.00 14.80 -6.00
CA HIS A 175 11.90 14.96 -5.05
C HIS A 175 12.07 13.99 -3.86
N PRO A 176 12.82 14.37 -2.80
CA PRO A 176 13.21 13.45 -1.72
C PRO A 176 12.05 12.74 -1.02
N LEU A 177 10.90 13.39 -0.85
CA LEU A 177 9.74 12.74 -0.23
C LEU A 177 9.12 11.65 -1.12
N LYS A 178 9.02 11.87 -2.43
CA LYS A 178 8.57 10.82 -3.35
C LYS A 178 9.54 9.66 -3.34
N GLU A 179 10.84 9.95 -3.36
CA GLU A 179 11.87 8.91 -3.30
C GLU A 179 11.80 8.12 -1.98
N ALA A 180 11.60 8.79 -0.85
CA ALA A 180 11.39 8.13 0.42
C ALA A 180 10.16 7.20 0.39
N THR A 181 9.05 7.63 -0.20
CA THR A 181 7.86 6.79 -0.40
C THR A 181 8.16 5.56 -1.27
N GLU A 182 8.93 5.70 -2.35
CA GLU A 182 9.35 4.56 -3.20
C GLU A 182 10.27 3.58 -2.46
N VAL A 183 11.25 4.10 -1.70
CA VAL A 183 12.13 3.29 -0.83
C VAL A 183 11.31 2.51 0.20
N ILE A 184 10.31 3.13 0.82
CA ILE A 184 9.44 2.46 1.78
C ILE A 184 8.60 1.39 1.07
N TYR A 185 8.07 1.67 -0.13
CA TYR A 185 7.37 0.66 -0.92
C TYR A 185 8.23 -0.57 -1.19
N GLU A 186 9.48 -0.39 -1.62
CA GLU A 186 10.40 -1.50 -1.87
C GLU A 186 10.68 -2.31 -0.60
N ALA A 187 10.80 -1.65 0.55
CA ALA A 187 10.96 -2.31 1.84
C ALA A 187 9.70 -3.11 2.26
N ILE A 188 8.51 -2.57 1.99
CA ILE A 188 7.22 -3.23 2.24
C ILE A 188 7.09 -4.45 1.32
N ASP A 189 7.30 -4.28 0.01
CA ASP A 189 7.21 -5.35 -0.99
C ASP A 189 8.14 -6.51 -0.66
N LYS A 190 9.38 -6.20 -0.28
CA LYS A 190 10.35 -7.20 0.21
C LYS A 190 9.81 -7.94 1.43
N ARG A 191 9.31 -7.22 2.44
CA ARG A 191 8.79 -7.85 3.67
C ARG A 191 7.56 -8.70 3.39
N ILE A 192 6.63 -8.26 2.55
CA ILE A 192 5.46 -9.05 2.17
C ILE A 192 5.90 -10.36 1.49
N ASN A 193 6.86 -10.32 0.56
CA ASN A 193 7.37 -11.53 -0.07
C ASN A 193 8.07 -12.48 0.93
N GLU A 194 8.84 -11.94 1.88
CA GLU A 194 9.43 -12.73 2.98
C GLU A 194 8.35 -13.43 3.80
N LEU A 195 7.27 -12.72 4.17
CA LEU A 195 6.15 -13.27 4.93
C LEU A 195 5.39 -14.34 4.14
N VAL A 196 5.11 -14.09 2.86
CA VAL A 196 4.44 -15.06 1.98
C VAL A 196 5.26 -16.34 1.87
N SER A 197 6.58 -16.23 1.66
CA SER A 197 7.47 -17.40 1.50
C SER A 197 7.58 -18.28 2.77
N GLN A 198 7.27 -17.72 3.94
CA GLN A 198 7.39 -18.40 5.24
C GLN A 198 6.03 -18.82 5.80
N THR A 199 4.93 -18.54 5.10
CA THR A 199 3.58 -18.85 5.54
C THR A 199 3.04 -20.05 4.78
N LYS A 200 2.34 -20.94 5.48
CA LYS A 200 1.58 -22.03 4.85
C LYS A 200 0.16 -21.56 4.59
N TYR A 201 -0.35 -21.89 3.41
CA TYR A 201 -1.69 -21.54 2.95
C TYR A 201 -2.47 -22.82 2.64
N THR A 202 -3.76 -22.81 2.94
CA THR A 202 -4.70 -23.92 2.66
C THR A 202 -5.62 -23.64 1.46
N CYS A 203 -5.46 -22.48 0.81
CA CYS A 203 -6.27 -22.03 -0.32
C CYS A 203 -5.59 -22.32 -1.67
N LYS A 204 -6.22 -21.91 -2.78
CA LYS A 204 -5.69 -22.09 -4.13
C LYS A 204 -4.62 -21.06 -4.50
N TYR A 205 -4.86 -19.80 -4.13
CA TYR A 205 -4.05 -18.69 -4.64
C TYR A 205 -3.64 -17.71 -3.55
N VAL A 206 -2.45 -17.13 -3.74
CA VAL A 206 -2.04 -15.88 -3.07
C VAL A 206 -2.03 -14.77 -4.12
N ILE A 207 -2.82 -13.74 -3.88
CA ILE A 207 -2.92 -12.56 -4.75
C ILE A 207 -2.26 -11.38 -4.04
N LEU A 208 -1.31 -10.73 -4.72
CA LEU A 208 -0.56 -9.60 -4.19
C LEU A 208 -0.78 -8.35 -5.04
N LEU A 209 -1.30 -7.28 -4.44
CA LEU A 209 -1.42 -5.95 -5.05
C LEU A 209 -0.58 -4.95 -4.25
N GLY A 210 0.65 -4.74 -4.72
CA GLY A 210 1.58 -3.77 -4.15
C GLY A 210 1.45 -2.43 -4.84
N THR A 211 1.27 -1.36 -4.09
CA THR A 211 0.91 -0.04 -4.63
C THR A 211 1.62 1.10 -3.91
N ILE A 212 1.64 2.29 -4.55
CA ILE A 212 1.67 3.54 -3.82
C ILE A 212 0.23 4.03 -3.70
N HIS A 213 -0.28 4.09 -2.47
CA HIS A 213 -1.60 4.65 -2.20
C HIS A 213 -1.50 6.17 -2.18
N ILE A 214 -2.39 6.87 -2.91
CA ILE A 214 -2.28 8.31 -3.08
C ILE A 214 -3.57 8.94 -2.55
N ASN A 215 -3.46 9.64 -1.44
CA ASN A 215 -4.56 10.41 -0.88
C ASN A 215 -4.52 11.83 -1.43
N SER A 216 -5.69 12.39 -1.70
CA SER A 216 -5.82 13.80 -2.01
C SER A 216 -6.84 14.44 -1.07
N ASP A 217 -7.11 15.72 -1.26
CA ASP A 217 -8.12 16.44 -0.50
C ASP A 217 -9.47 15.72 -0.58
N THR A 218 -10.32 15.89 0.45
CA THR A 218 -11.57 15.15 0.61
C THR A 218 -12.46 15.16 -0.64
N ASP A 219 -12.50 16.28 -1.38
CA ASP A 219 -13.30 16.44 -2.61
C ASP A 219 -12.64 15.86 -3.87
N ILE A 220 -11.35 15.55 -3.81
CA ILE A 220 -10.59 14.92 -4.89
C ILE A 220 -10.69 13.39 -4.79
N GLY A 221 -10.43 12.81 -3.62
CA GLY A 221 -10.53 11.38 -3.35
C GLY A 221 -9.19 10.65 -3.32
N SER A 222 -9.20 9.34 -3.59
CA SER A 222 -8.01 8.48 -3.50
C SER A 222 -7.66 7.80 -4.82
N PHE A 223 -6.37 7.55 -5.00
CA PHE A 223 -5.79 6.95 -6.20
C PHE A 223 -4.79 5.89 -5.79
N THR A 224 -4.44 5.05 -6.75
CA THR A 224 -3.48 3.98 -6.56
C THR A 224 -2.57 3.93 -7.77
N SER A 225 -1.27 3.91 -7.52
CA SER A 225 -0.24 3.60 -8.52
C SER A 225 0.23 2.17 -8.26
N ALA A 226 -0.25 1.23 -9.08
CA ALA A 226 0.14 -0.17 -8.95
C ALA A 226 1.63 -0.34 -9.30
N LYS A 227 2.32 -1.14 -8.50
CA LYS A 227 3.75 -1.47 -8.65
C LYS A 227 3.96 -2.98 -8.77
N ARG A 228 3.08 -3.76 -8.15
CA ARG A 228 2.95 -5.22 -8.33
C ARG A 228 1.48 -5.58 -8.48
N PHE A 229 1.18 -6.46 -9.42
CA PHE A 229 0.03 -7.33 -9.36
C PHE A 229 0.51 -8.74 -9.68
N GLU A 230 0.46 -9.65 -8.72
CA GLU A 230 1.00 -11.00 -8.85
C GLU A 230 -0.01 -12.03 -8.34
N LEU A 231 -0.16 -13.12 -9.09
CA LEU A 231 -0.85 -14.32 -8.67
C LEU A 231 0.18 -15.41 -8.40
N ILE A 232 0.06 -16.08 -7.26
CA ILE A 232 0.82 -17.28 -6.93
C ILE A 232 -0.18 -18.44 -6.88
N ASP A 233 0.00 -19.42 -7.77
CA ASP A 233 -0.73 -20.68 -7.73
C ASP A 233 -0.05 -21.63 -6.75
N LEU A 234 -0.75 -22.01 -5.68
CA LEU A 234 -0.18 -22.82 -4.61
C LEU A 234 -0.07 -24.31 -4.98
N ALA A 235 -0.78 -24.77 -5.99
CA ALA A 235 -0.68 -26.15 -6.48
C ALA A 235 0.56 -26.34 -7.36
N THR A 236 0.88 -25.36 -8.21
CA THR A 236 2.03 -25.42 -9.14
C THR A 236 3.27 -24.67 -8.63
N ASN A 237 3.09 -23.80 -7.63
CA ASN A 237 4.07 -22.80 -7.18
C ASN A 237 4.50 -21.81 -8.28
N GLU A 238 3.69 -21.66 -9.34
CA GLU A 238 3.91 -20.68 -10.40
C GLU A 238 3.57 -19.27 -9.90
N ARG A 239 4.41 -18.29 -10.27
CA ARG A 239 4.17 -16.87 -10.04
C ARG A 239 3.93 -16.15 -11.36
N GLN A 240 2.78 -15.51 -11.49
CA GLN A 240 2.38 -14.79 -12.69
C GLN A 240 2.35 -13.29 -12.41
N ASN A 241 3.09 -12.51 -13.21
CA ASN A 241 3.02 -11.05 -13.18
C ASN A 241 1.84 -10.57 -14.04
N LEU A 242 0.88 -9.92 -13.39
CA LEU A 242 -0.38 -9.47 -13.96
C LEU A 242 -0.48 -7.93 -13.99
N ILE A 243 0.61 -7.19 -13.79
CA ILE A 243 0.58 -5.72 -13.74
C ILE A 243 -0.03 -5.09 -15.00
N GLY A 244 0.05 -5.78 -16.14
CA GLY A 244 -0.57 -5.38 -17.39
C GLY A 244 -2.10 -5.22 -17.32
N GLU A 245 -2.77 -5.86 -16.37
CA GLU A 245 -4.21 -5.69 -16.13
C GLU A 245 -4.57 -4.26 -15.71
N PHE A 246 -3.65 -3.57 -15.02
CA PHE A 246 -3.81 -2.17 -14.60
C PHE A 246 -3.39 -1.13 -15.65
N LEU A 247 -2.89 -1.58 -16.82
CA LEU A 247 -2.39 -0.72 -17.89
C LEU A 247 -3.36 -0.59 -19.08
N LYS A 248 -4.58 -1.15 -18.95
CA LYS A 248 -5.63 -1.13 -19.98
C LYS A 248 -6.40 0.20 -20.02
#